data_AF-A0A392N5X5-F1
#
_entry.id   AF-A0A392N5X5-F1
#
_cell.length_a   1.000
_cell.length_b   1.000
_cell.length_c   1.000
_cell.angle_alpha   90.00
_cell.angle_beta   90.00
_cell.angle_gamma   90.00
#
_symmetry.space_group_name_H-M   'P 1'
#
loop_
_entity.id
_entity.type
_entity.pdbx_description
1 polymer ?
#
loop_
_entity_poly.entity_id
_entity_poly.type
_entity_poly.pdbx_seq_one_letter_code
_entity_poly.pdbx_strand_id
1 'polypeptide(L)'
;MDKFKEAFEKALKGGGRFSEVANNCVGSCVAQFDEKCADVVIELANWDTSKVREKLLRDIDAHVASVREAKISELTSSYEEKLKLSLAGPVEALLDGANSDTWPS
;
A
#
# COMPACT_ATOMS: atom_id res chain seq x y z
N MET A 1 -6.55 -5.87 -14.88
CA MET A 1 -5.74 -5.76 -13.65
C MET A 1 -4.39 -5.10 -13.87
N ASP A 2 -3.61 -5.48 -14.90
CA ASP A 2 -2.24 -4.94 -15.06
C ASP A 2 -2.17 -3.42 -15.23
N LYS A 3 -3.08 -2.84 -16.02
CA LYS A 3 -3.21 -1.38 -16.15
C LYS A 3 -3.42 -0.67 -14.81
N PHE A 4 -4.21 -1.26 -13.91
CA PHE A 4 -4.42 -0.71 -12.57
C PHE A 4 -3.11 -0.78 -11.76
N LYS A 5 -2.44 -1.94 -11.75
CA LYS A 5 -1.17 -2.13 -11.03
C LYS A 5 -0.10 -1.14 -11.49
N GLU A 6 0.06 -0.97 -12.80
CA GLU A 6 1.00 -0.02 -13.40
C GLU A 6 0.67 1.43 -13.03
N ALA A 7 -0.59 1.83 -13.16
CA ALA A 7 -1.03 3.19 -12.82
C ALA A 7 -0.86 3.48 -11.32
N PHE A 8 -1.21 2.51 -10.47
CA PHE A 8 -1.08 2.61 -9.02
C PHE A 8 0.39 2.74 -8.60
N GLU A 9 1.26 1.89 -9.11
CA GLU A 9 2.71 1.95 -8.85
C GLU A 9 3.32 3.27 -9.32
N LYS A 10 2.95 3.74 -10.52
CA LYS A 10 3.41 5.03 -11.04
C LYS A 10 2.95 6.19 -10.16
N ALA A 11 1.70 6.19 -9.71
CA ALA A 11 1.17 7.23 -8.85
C ALA A 11 1.82 7.22 -7.45
N LEU A 12 2.12 6.04 -6.89
CA LEU A 12 2.85 5.91 -5.63
C LEU A 12 4.27 6.48 -5.72
N LYS A 13 4.98 6.24 -6.83
CA LYS A 13 6.29 6.85 -7.10
C LYS A 13 6.24 8.38 -7.20
N GLY A 14 5.06 8.95 -7.45
CA GLY A 14 4.84 10.40 -7.49
C GLY A 14 4.84 11.07 -6.10
N GLY A 15 5.00 10.32 -5.00
CA GLY A 15 5.13 10.87 -3.65
C GLY A 15 3.80 11.27 -2.98
N GLY A 16 2.66 10.94 -3.58
CA GLY A 16 1.34 11.16 -2.98
C GLY A 16 1.09 10.30 -1.74
N ARG A 17 0.15 10.71 -0.89
CA ARG A 17 -0.26 9.93 0.29
C ARG A 17 -0.88 8.61 -0.18
N PHE A 18 -0.46 7.49 0.42
CA PHE A 18 -0.93 6.15 0.00
C PHE A 18 -2.45 6.05 -0.13
N SER A 19 -3.20 6.54 0.87
CA SER A 19 -4.67 6.47 0.87
C SER A 19 -5.30 7.28 -0.25
N GLU A 20 -4.73 8.44 -0.57
CA GLU A 20 -5.22 9.30 -1.64
C GLU A 20 -4.96 8.67 -3.01
N VAL A 21 -3.73 8.21 -3.22
CA VAL A 21 -3.35 7.50 -4.45
C VAL A 21 -4.20 6.26 -4.66
N ALA A 22 -4.40 5.44 -3.62
CA ALA A 22 -5.24 4.26 -3.69
C ALA A 22 -6.69 4.61 -4.07
N ASN A 23 -7.32 5.55 -3.34
CA ASN A 23 -8.70 5.95 -3.62
C ASN A 23 -8.88 6.48 -5.05
N ASN A 24 -7.95 7.32 -5.52
CA ASN A 24 -8.01 7.87 -6.87
C ASN A 24 -7.84 6.79 -7.95
N CYS A 25 -6.87 5.88 -7.77
CA CYS A 25 -6.63 4.79 -8.72
C CYS A 25 -7.80 3.79 -8.76
N VAL A 26 -8.36 3.44 -7.60
CA VAL A 26 -9.54 2.56 -7.48
C VAL A 26 -10.73 3.20 -8.19
N GLY A 27 -11.04 4.45 -7.85
CA GLY A 27 -12.15 5.19 -8.46
C GLY A 27 -12.02 5.31 -9.98
N SER A 28 -10.82 5.64 -10.48
CA SER A 28 -10.56 5.70 -11.93
C SER A 28 -10.71 4.34 -12.61
N CYS A 29 -10.23 3.26 -12.00
CA CYS A 29 -10.32 1.91 -12.56
C CYS A 29 -11.76 1.42 -12.65
N VAL A 30 -12.55 1.68 -11.61
CA VAL A 30 -13.97 1.30 -11.56
C VAL A 30 -14.78 2.13 -12.55
N ALA A 31 -14.54 3.44 -12.64
CA ALA A 31 -15.21 4.30 -13.61
C ALA A 31 -14.95 3.85 -15.06
N GLN A 32 -13.69 3.54 -15.40
CA GLN A 32 -13.35 3.02 -16.74
C GLN A 32 -13.96 1.65 -17.04
N PHE A 33 -14.15 0.81 -16.01
CA PHE A 33 -14.84 -0.46 -16.16
C PHE A 33 -16.33 -0.22 -16.45
N ASP A 34 -16.98 0.61 -15.63
CA ASP A 34 -18.41 0.91 -15.76
C ASP A 34 -18.71 1.57 -17.13
N GLU A 35 -17.87 2.51 -17.58
CA GLU A 35 -17.95 3.14 -18.91
C GLU A 35 -17.87 2.11 -20.05
N LYS A 36 -16.84 1.26 -20.06
CA LYS A 36 -16.67 0.24 -21.11
C LYS A 36 -17.73 -0.84 -21.08
N CYS A 37 -18.29 -1.12 -19.92
CA CYS A 37 -19.41 -2.03 -19.81
C CYS A 37 -20.67 -1.44 -20.44
N ALA A 38 -20.93 -0.14 -20.24
CA ALA A 38 -22.07 0.56 -20.85
C ALA A 38 -22.02 0.48 -22.39
N ASP A 39 -20.84 0.58 -22.99
CA ASP A 39 -20.65 0.48 -24.45
C ASP A 39 -20.90 -0.92 -25.03
N VAL A 40 -20.90 -1.96 -24.19
CA VAL A 40 -20.94 -3.38 -24.60
C VAL A 40 -22.27 -4.06 -24.21
N VAL A 41 -23.12 -3.41 -23.40
CA VAL A 41 -24.43 -3.97 -23.04
C VAL A 41 -25.32 -4.04 -24.28
N ILE A 42 -25.40 -5.24 -24.87
CA ILE A 42 -26.39 -5.55 -25.91
C ILE A 42 -27.71 -5.88 -25.21
N GLU A 43 -28.73 -5.04 -25.41
CA GLU A 43 -30.05 -5.16 -24.76
C GLU A 43 -30.68 -6.56 -24.90
N LEU A 44 -30.35 -7.29 -25.97
CA LEU A 44 -30.90 -8.61 -26.26
C LEU A 44 -30.34 -9.73 -25.34
N ALA A 45 -29.19 -9.53 -24.68
CA ALA A 45 -28.48 -10.59 -23.96
C ALA A 45 -28.64 -10.56 -22.42
N ASN A 46 -29.31 -9.53 -21.86
CA ASN A 46 -29.42 -9.31 -20.40
C ASN A 46 -28.09 -9.57 -19.66
N TRP A 47 -27.00 -9.01 -20.19
CA TRP A 47 -25.65 -9.27 -19.67
C TRP A 47 -25.45 -8.53 -18.34
N ASP A 48 -25.41 -9.31 -17.25
CA ASP A 48 -25.16 -8.80 -15.90
C ASP A 48 -23.65 -8.66 -15.63
N THR A 49 -23.19 -7.41 -15.53
CA THR A 49 -21.78 -7.08 -15.25
C THR A 49 -21.45 -7.08 -13.76
N SER A 50 -22.43 -7.20 -12.86
CA SER A 50 -22.25 -7.04 -11.41
C SER A 50 -21.21 -8.00 -10.85
N LYS A 51 -21.26 -9.29 -11.21
CA LYS A 51 -20.29 -10.31 -10.75
C LYS A 51 -18.88 -10.03 -11.23
N VAL A 52 -18.72 -9.51 -12.45
CA VAL A 52 -17.41 -9.15 -13.00
C VAL A 52 -16.87 -7.92 -12.27
N ARG A 53 -17.73 -6.94 -11.99
CA ARG A 53 -17.41 -5.74 -11.21
C ARG A 53 -16.99 -6.07 -9.78
N GLU A 54 -17.73 -6.95 -9.10
CA GLU A 54 -17.40 -7.41 -7.75
C GLU A 54 -16.05 -8.13 -7.72
N LYS A 55 -15.78 -8.99 -8.72
CA LYS A 55 -14.48 -9.65 -8.84
C LYS A 55 -13.36 -8.62 -9.04
N LEU A 56 -13.57 -7.63 -9.91
CA LEU A 56 -12.60 -6.56 -10.15
C LEU A 56 -12.28 -5.81 -8.85
N LEU A 57 -13.30 -5.44 -8.07
CA LEU A 57 -13.12 -4.78 -6.77
C LEU A 57 -12.32 -5.64 -5.79
N ARG A 58 -12.67 -6.92 -5.64
CA ARG A 58 -11.92 -7.85 -4.78
C ARG A 58 -10.45 -7.98 -5.20
N ASP A 59 -10.19 -8.09 -6.50
CA ASP A 59 -8.82 -8.22 -7.02
C ASP A 59 -8.02 -6.91 -6.80
N ILE A 60 -8.67 -5.75 -6.91
CA ILE A 60 -8.10 -4.43 -6.60
C ILE A 60 -7.78 -4.32 -5.11
N ASP A 61 -8.73 -4.62 -4.23
CA ASP A 61 -8.56 -4.53 -2.78
C ASP A 61 -7.44 -5.45 -2.28
N ALA A 62 -7.39 -6.68 -2.80
CA ALA A 62 -6.32 -7.62 -2.50
C ALA A 62 -4.94 -7.08 -2.92
N HIS A 63 -4.84 -6.43 -4.10
CA HIS A 63 -3.60 -5.83 -4.54
C HIS A 63 -3.20 -4.62 -3.68
N VAL A 64 -4.14 -3.72 -3.38
CA VAL A 64 -3.90 -2.56 -2.51
C VAL A 64 -3.44 -3.00 -1.12
N ALA A 65 -4.05 -4.04 -0.55
CA ALA A 65 -3.64 -4.60 0.73
C ALA A 65 -2.21 -5.16 0.70
N SER A 66 -1.87 -5.92 -0.35
CA SER A 66 -0.52 -6.45 -0.55
C SER A 66 0.54 -5.35 -0.67
N VAL A 67 0.27 -4.29 -1.45
CA VAL A 67 1.21 -3.16 -1.57
C VAL A 67 1.33 -2.40 -0.24
N ARG A 68 0.23 -2.22 0.49
CA ARG A 68 0.24 -1.60 1.81
C ARG A 68 1.12 -2.36 2.78
N GLU A 69 0.99 -3.68 2.83
CA GLU A 69 1.80 -4.55 3.68
C GLU A 69 3.29 -4.44 3.33
N ALA A 70 3.62 -4.50 2.03
CA ALA A 70 4.99 -4.31 1.56
C ALA A 70 5.58 -2.96 1.98
N LYS A 71 4.80 -1.87 1.85
CA LYS A 71 5.23 -0.51 2.24
C LYS A 71 5.42 -0.36 3.75
N ILE A 72 4.56 -0.97 4.55
CA ILE A 72 4.72 -1.00 6.02
C ILE A 72 5.99 -1.76 6.39
N SER A 73 6.23 -2.92 5.78
CA SER A 73 7.43 -3.73 6.02
C SER A 73 8.72 -2.96 5.67
N GLU A 74 8.73 -2.29 4.51
CA GLU A 74 9.82 -1.42 4.07
C GLU A 74 10.10 -0.29 5.07
N LEU A 75 9.06 0.41 5.53
CA LEU A 75 9.19 1.48 6.52
C LEU A 75 9.69 0.96 7.86
N THR A 76 9.10 -0.12 8.38
CA THR A 76 9.50 -0.72 9.65
C THR A 76 10.98 -1.10 9.63
N SER A 77 11.42 -1.81 8.60
CA SER A 77 12.83 -2.18 8.42
C SER A 77 13.76 -0.95 8.41
N SER A 78 13.40 0.08 7.64
CA SER A 78 14.19 1.31 7.57
C SER A 78 14.29 2.04 8.91
N TYR A 79 13.20 2.11 9.67
CA TYR A 79 13.20 2.75 10.98
C TYR A 79 13.92 1.93 12.05
N GLU A 80 13.82 0.61 12.01
CA GLU A 80 14.60 -0.28 12.89
C GLU A 80 16.10 -0.09 12.67
N GLU A 81 16.54 -0.03 11.40
CA GLU A 81 17.95 0.21 11.07
C GLU A 81 18.42 1.59 11.55
N LYS A 82 17.64 2.65 11.27
CA LYS A 82 17.96 4.01 11.75
C LYS A 82 18.03 4.08 13.27
N LEU A 83 17.12 3.40 13.96
CA LEU A 83 17.08 3.35 15.42
C LEU A 83 18.33 2.65 15.96
N LYS A 84 18.69 1.49 15.41
CA LYS A 84 19.91 0.75 15.79
C LYS A 84 21.15 1.62 15.63
N LEU A 85 21.31 2.28 14.49
CA LEU A 85 22.45 3.16 14.21
C LEU A 85 22.49 4.36 15.17
N SER A 86 21.35 4.99 15.41
CA SER A 86 21.26 6.16 16.29
C SER A 86 21.53 5.82 17.76
N LEU A 87 21.23 4.59 18.18
CA LEU A 87 21.40 4.15 19.57
C LEU A 87 22.77 3.51 19.83
N ALA A 88 23.48 3.03 18.81
CA ALA A 88 24.74 2.31 18.99
C ALA A 88 25.76 3.10 19.85
N GLY A 89 26.06 4.35 19.48
CA GLY A 89 27.01 5.20 20.22
C GLY A 89 26.54 5.57 21.63
N PRO A 90 25.31 6.08 21.82
CA PRO A 90 24.78 6.35 23.16
C PRO A 90 24.77 5.13 24.08
N VAL A 91 24.43 3.95 23.54
CA VAL A 91 24.44 2.70 24.31
C VAL A 91 25.88 2.29 24.66
N GLU A 92 26.82 2.37 23.72
CA GLU A 92 28.23 2.08 23.99
C GLU A 92 28.81 2.99 25.08
N ALA A 93 28.59 4.31 24.98
CA ALA A 93 29.04 5.27 25.99
C ALA A 93 28.40 5.04 27.38
N LEU A 94 27.13 4.63 27.41
CA LEU A 94 26.45 4.25 28.65
C LEU A 94 27.05 2.98 29.26
N LEU A 95 27.37 1.99 28.43
CA LEU A 95 27.97 0.72 28.86
C LEU A 95 29.41 0.92 29.37
N ASP A 96 30.20 1.79 28.72
CA ASP A 96 31.56 2.14 29.15
C ASP A 96 31.58 2.84 30.52
N GLY A 97 30.56 3.65 30.81
CA GLY A 97 30.39 4.37 32.08
C GLY A 97 29.53 3.66 33.11
N ALA A 98 29.19 2.39 32.90
CA ALA A 98 28.19 1.69 33.69
C ALA A 98 28.58 1.57 35.18
N ASN A 99 27.61 1.83 36.06
CA ASN A 99 27.71 1.68 37.51
C ASN A 99 26.44 0.99 38.05
N SER A 100 26.33 0.87 39.38
CA SER A 100 25.17 0.23 40.03
C SER A 100 23.82 0.86 39.70
N ASP A 101 23.82 2.11 39.24
CA ASP A 101 22.62 2.89 38.96
C ASP A 101 22.26 2.93 37.46
N THR A 102 23.09 2.32 36.59
CA THR A 102 22.90 2.35 35.14
C THR A 102 21.65 1.56 34.69
N TRP A 103 21.31 0.47 35.38
CA TRP A 103 20.08 -0.29 35.15
C TRP A 103 19.33 -0.51 36.46
N PRO A 104 18.55 0.49 36.94
CA PRO A 104 17.73 0.30 38.12
C PRO A 104 16.71 -0.82 37.85
N SER A 105 16.62 -1.75 38.81
CA SER A 105 15.81 -2.98 38.75
C SER A 105 14.32 -2.70 38.63
#